data_AF-A0A519S3M4-F1
#
_entry.id   AF-A0A519S3M4-F1
#
_cell.length_a   1.000
_cell.length_b   1.000
_cell.length_c   1.000
_cell.angle_alpha   90.00
_cell.angle_beta   90.00
_cell.angle_gamma   90.00
#
_symmetry.space_group_name_H-M   'P 1'
#
loop_
_entity.id
_entity.type
_entity.pdbx_description
1 polymer ?
#
loop_
_entity_poly.entity_id
_entity_poly.type
_entity_poly.pdbx_seq_one_letter_code
_entity_poly.pdbx_strand_id
1 'polypeptide(L)'
;MAYEKPIKIREAIEAIQEQEYILPSIQREFVWSPNQIELLFDSIMRDYPISTFLFWKVKAENLSKFKFYRFLSHYHERDRRHNELAELSNNKDRMAILDGQQRLTSLYIGLMGSDARKLAKYNWKSDHAFPEKKLYLNLLNKANDSEKEFDFKFLSDADVQALHSKHSDQFHWFKAGDILQFKSVMDIVNYLSIHKLTDSSIRTEEQTRFASNTLSKLFQVINEQDSINFYLEKSEDLDKVLHIFIRINSGGTKLSYSDLLLSIATAQWKKKEARTIIHAFVDKIIDVCTMGRNQVHKFL
;
A
#
# COMPACT_ATOMS: atom_id res chain seq x y z
N MET A 1 26.47 -3.77 3.77
CA MET A 1 25.12 -4.36 3.62
C MET A 1 25.27 -5.83 3.29
N ALA A 2 24.46 -6.67 3.90
CA ALA A 2 24.34 -8.07 3.52
C ALA A 2 22.97 -8.28 2.86
N TYR A 3 22.92 -9.20 1.90
CA TYR A 3 21.64 -9.74 1.43
C TYR A 3 21.11 -10.67 2.53
N GLU A 4 19.91 -10.41 3.01
CA GLU A 4 19.29 -11.20 4.08
C GLU A 4 18.33 -12.24 3.50
N LYS A 5 17.90 -13.19 4.34
CA LYS A 5 16.89 -14.17 3.93
C LYS A 5 15.62 -13.42 3.50
N PRO A 6 15.03 -13.74 2.33
CA PRO A 6 13.79 -13.13 1.92
C PRO A 6 12.67 -13.44 2.92
N ILE A 7 11.72 -12.52 3.07
CA ILE A 7 10.60 -12.63 4.00
C ILE A 7 9.28 -12.74 3.25
N LYS A 8 8.27 -13.24 3.95
CA LYS A 8 6.91 -13.35 3.41
C LYS A 8 6.22 -11.98 3.41
N ILE A 9 5.25 -11.81 2.53
CA ILE A 9 4.44 -10.59 2.52
C ILE A 9 3.66 -10.48 3.85
N ARG A 10 3.07 -11.56 4.33
CA ARG A 10 2.40 -11.61 5.64
C ARG A 10 3.29 -11.08 6.78
N GLU A 11 4.52 -11.59 6.88
CA GLU A 11 5.47 -11.18 7.92
C GLU A 11 5.78 -9.68 7.85
N ALA A 12 5.95 -9.14 6.63
CA ALA A 12 6.17 -7.72 6.45
C ALA A 12 4.94 -6.87 6.84
N ILE A 13 3.72 -7.34 6.55
CA ILE A 13 2.49 -6.67 6.97
C ILE A 13 2.33 -6.69 8.49
N GLU A 14 2.55 -7.83 9.14
CA GLU A 14 2.50 -7.98 10.60
C GLU A 14 3.54 -7.05 11.27
N ALA A 15 4.77 -7.00 10.76
CA ALA A 15 5.82 -6.09 11.24
C ALA A 15 5.46 -4.59 11.09
N ILE A 16 4.69 -4.22 10.05
CA ILE A 16 4.15 -2.86 9.91
C ILE A 16 3.07 -2.58 10.95
N GLN A 17 2.16 -3.53 11.19
CA GLN A 17 1.08 -3.38 12.17
C GLN A 17 1.63 -3.22 13.60
N GLU A 18 2.66 -3.98 13.94
CA GLU A 18 3.35 -3.94 15.24
C GLU A 18 4.32 -2.75 15.37
N GLN A 19 4.35 -1.86 14.37
CA GLN A 19 5.26 -0.72 14.27
C GLN A 19 6.73 -1.11 14.43
N GLU A 20 7.11 -2.31 13.99
CA GLU A 20 8.50 -2.72 13.88
C GLU A 20 9.15 -2.09 12.65
N TYR A 21 8.36 -1.95 11.58
CA TYR A 21 8.74 -1.30 10.34
C TYR A 21 8.26 0.16 10.34
N ILE A 22 9.17 1.07 10.03
CA ILE A 22 8.93 2.51 10.12
C ILE A 22 9.49 3.24 8.89
N LEU A 23 8.96 4.44 8.63
CA LEU A 23 9.39 5.27 7.51
C LEU A 23 10.21 6.45 8.02
N PRO A 24 11.46 6.66 7.57
CA PRO A 24 12.25 7.82 7.96
C PRO A 24 11.66 9.10 7.36
N SER A 25 11.74 10.22 8.09
CA SER A 25 11.19 11.52 7.71
C SER A 25 11.55 12.01 6.30
N ILE A 26 12.73 11.64 5.80
CA ILE A 26 13.25 12.02 4.50
C ILE A 26 12.44 11.47 3.32
N GLN A 27 11.61 10.47 3.58
CA GLN A 27 10.82 9.83 2.55
C GLN A 27 9.73 10.75 1.99
N ARG A 28 9.51 10.65 0.68
CA ARG A 28 8.41 11.31 -0.01
C ARG A 28 7.05 10.73 0.41
N GLU A 29 6.01 11.54 0.24
CA GLU A 29 4.63 11.13 0.45
C GLU A 29 4.23 9.97 -0.48
N PHE A 30 3.15 9.27 -0.11
CA PHE A 30 2.59 8.22 -0.94
C PHE A 30 1.93 8.81 -2.19
N VAL A 31 2.33 8.32 -3.38
CA VAL A 31 1.89 8.87 -4.67
C VAL A 31 1.37 7.83 -5.65
N TRP A 32 1.40 6.54 -5.30
CA TRP A 32 0.96 5.48 -6.21
C TRP A 32 -0.55 5.54 -6.45
N SER A 33 -0.99 5.28 -7.68
CA SER A 33 -2.41 5.20 -8.06
C SER A 33 -3.01 3.80 -7.80
N PRO A 34 -4.35 3.65 -7.75
CA PRO A 34 -4.98 2.35 -7.52
C PRO A 34 -4.53 1.33 -8.57
N ASN A 35 -4.44 1.74 -9.83
CA ASN A 35 -3.98 0.90 -10.93
C ASN A 35 -2.54 0.38 -10.74
N GLN A 36 -1.64 1.19 -10.17
CA GLN A 36 -0.26 0.73 -9.88
C GLN A 36 -0.24 -0.32 -8.78
N ILE A 37 -1.11 -0.19 -7.77
CA ILE A 37 -1.28 -1.21 -6.72
C ILE A 37 -1.85 -2.48 -7.34
N GLU A 38 -2.90 -2.39 -8.16
CA GLU A 38 -3.50 -3.55 -8.86
C GLU A 38 -2.46 -4.29 -9.71
N LEU A 39 -1.62 -3.56 -10.47
CA LEU A 39 -0.53 -4.14 -11.27
C LEU A 39 0.57 -4.78 -10.41
N LEU A 40 0.86 -4.22 -9.24
CA LEU A 40 1.81 -4.83 -8.30
C LEU A 40 1.28 -6.17 -7.81
N PHE A 41 0.00 -6.26 -7.43
CA PHE A 41 -0.61 -7.52 -7.00
C PHE A 41 -0.70 -8.55 -8.13
N ASP A 42 -1.03 -8.12 -9.36
CA ASP A 42 -0.98 -8.99 -10.54
C ASP A 42 0.44 -9.54 -10.76
N SER A 43 1.46 -8.68 -10.73
CA SER A 43 2.87 -9.07 -10.88
C SER A 43 3.28 -10.09 -9.82
N ILE A 44 2.89 -9.87 -8.57
CA ILE A 44 3.17 -10.77 -7.44
C ILE A 44 2.50 -12.13 -7.64
N MET A 45 1.23 -12.14 -8.06
CA MET A 45 0.51 -13.38 -8.36
C MET A 45 1.10 -14.17 -9.53
N ARG A 46 1.80 -13.49 -10.46
CA ARG A 46 2.48 -14.09 -11.62
C ARG A 46 3.94 -14.46 -11.35
N ASP A 47 4.38 -14.40 -10.09
CA ASP A 47 5.77 -14.63 -9.67
C ASP A 47 6.79 -13.68 -10.33
N TYR A 48 6.34 -12.49 -10.76
CA TYR A 48 7.24 -11.49 -11.32
C TYR A 48 8.05 -10.81 -10.21
N PRO A 49 9.34 -10.48 -10.48
CA PRO A 49 10.20 -9.89 -9.47
C PRO A 49 9.75 -8.46 -9.12
N ILE A 50 9.42 -8.22 -7.85
CA ILE A 50 9.03 -6.89 -7.35
C ILE A 50 10.20 -5.98 -6.95
N SER A 51 11.41 -6.32 -7.40
CA SER A 51 12.69 -5.66 -7.08
C SER A 51 13.03 -5.66 -5.58
N THR A 52 14.34 -5.59 -5.28
CA THR A 52 14.85 -5.68 -3.91
C THR A 52 14.51 -4.43 -3.09
N PHE A 53 14.30 -4.61 -1.79
CA PHE A 53 14.10 -3.54 -0.82
C PHE A 53 15.40 -3.22 -0.08
N LEU A 54 15.48 -2.04 0.53
CA LEU A 54 16.60 -1.68 1.41
C LEU A 54 16.06 -1.30 2.79
N PHE A 55 16.45 -2.07 3.78
CA PHE A 55 16.07 -1.85 5.17
C PHE A 55 17.28 -1.36 5.97
N TRP A 56 17.00 -0.57 7.00
CA TRP A 56 17.99 -0.06 7.95
C TRP A 56 17.59 -0.43 9.36
N LYS A 57 18.46 -1.16 10.06
CA LYS A 57 18.27 -1.47 11.47
C LYS A 57 18.64 -0.25 12.31
N VAL A 58 17.64 0.40 12.89
CA VAL A 58 17.81 1.54 13.80
C VAL A 58 17.82 1.03 15.23
N LYS A 59 18.95 1.21 15.92
CA LYS A 59 19.05 0.89 17.34
C LYS A 59 18.13 1.76 18.18
N ALA A 60 17.58 1.18 19.26
CA ALA A 60 16.66 1.87 20.17
C ALA A 60 17.19 3.25 20.66
N GLU A 61 18.49 3.33 20.97
CA GLU A 61 19.18 4.55 21.41
C GLU A 61 19.22 5.67 20.34
N ASN A 62 19.11 5.31 19.07
CA ASN A 62 19.16 6.22 17.93
C ASN A 62 17.78 6.62 17.41
N LEU A 63 16.70 6.03 17.92
CA LEU A 63 15.32 6.34 17.48
C LEU A 63 14.95 7.81 17.73
N SER A 64 15.42 8.39 18.83
CA SER A 64 15.15 9.79 19.19
C SER A 64 15.88 10.81 18.31
N LYS A 65 16.89 10.39 17.54
CA LYS A 65 17.68 11.28 16.66
C LYS A 65 16.94 11.64 15.38
N PHE A 66 15.91 10.88 15.00
CA PHE A 66 15.13 11.09 13.78
C PHE A 66 13.64 11.07 14.07
N LYS A 67 12.88 11.71 13.18
CA LYS A 67 11.44 11.51 13.10
C LYS A 67 11.15 10.34 12.17
N PHE A 68 10.30 9.45 12.66
CA PHE A 68 9.79 8.32 11.92
C PHE A 68 8.28 8.41 11.81
N TYR A 69 7.75 7.84 10.74
CA TYR A 69 6.35 7.87 10.40
C TYR A 69 5.83 6.44 10.24
N ARG A 70 4.53 6.29 10.49
CA ARG A 70 3.80 5.05 10.28
C ARG A 70 3.50 4.87 8.79
N PHE A 71 3.29 3.63 8.39
CA PHE A 71 2.71 3.35 7.08
C PHE A 71 1.26 3.83 7.02
N LEU A 72 0.85 4.26 5.84
CA LEU A 72 -0.53 4.67 5.59
C LEU A 72 -1.38 3.43 5.37
N SER A 73 -2.36 3.19 6.24
CA SER A 73 -3.35 2.12 6.06
C SER A 73 -4.53 2.58 5.22
N HIS A 74 -5.06 3.78 5.50
CA HIS A 74 -6.22 4.32 4.80
C HIS A 74 -5.82 5.60 4.08
N TYR A 75 -5.63 5.53 2.77
CA TYR A 75 -5.40 6.72 1.97
C TYR A 75 -6.72 7.42 1.73
N HIS A 76 -6.79 8.71 2.09
CA HIS A 76 -7.92 9.55 1.74
C HIS A 76 -7.43 10.84 1.11
N GLU A 77 -7.79 11.06 -0.15
CA GLU A 77 -7.28 12.18 -0.93
C GLU A 77 -7.66 13.54 -0.35
N ARG A 78 -8.71 13.70 0.46
CA ARG A 78 -8.97 14.96 1.19
C ARG A 78 -8.40 14.97 2.61
N ASP A 79 -8.84 14.02 3.44
CA ASP A 79 -8.68 14.10 4.89
C ASP A 79 -7.48 13.33 5.47
N ARG A 80 -6.87 12.42 4.70
CA ARG A 80 -5.78 11.55 5.18
C ARG A 80 -4.78 11.22 4.07
N ARG A 81 -4.09 12.25 3.58
CA ARG A 81 -3.04 12.13 2.55
C ARG A 81 -1.68 11.71 3.12
N HIS A 82 -1.44 12.07 4.37
CA HIS A 82 -0.09 12.08 4.95
C HIS A 82 0.12 10.92 5.92
N ASN A 83 1.37 10.45 5.98
CA ASN A 83 1.79 9.52 7.01
C ASN A 83 1.78 10.20 8.38
N GLU A 84 1.26 9.51 9.38
CA GLU A 84 1.23 9.97 10.77
C GLU A 84 2.59 9.71 11.46
N LEU A 85 2.93 10.54 12.45
CA LEU A 85 4.16 10.35 13.23
C LEU A 85 4.09 9.01 13.99
N ALA A 86 5.19 8.27 14.01
CA ALA A 86 5.28 7.03 14.78
C ALA A 86 5.60 7.34 16.24
N GLU A 87 4.73 6.93 17.15
CA GLU A 87 4.99 6.94 18.58
C GLU A 87 5.83 5.71 18.94
N LEU A 88 7.15 5.90 19.09
CA LEU A 88 8.09 4.81 19.30
C LEU A 88 8.61 4.80 20.73
N SER A 89 8.59 3.62 21.34
CA SER A 89 9.29 3.35 22.59
C SER A 89 10.78 3.07 22.33
N ASN A 90 11.67 3.68 23.12
CA ASN A 90 13.12 3.48 23.03
C ASN A 90 13.60 2.16 23.69
N ASN A 91 12.76 1.12 23.67
CA ASN A 91 13.04 -0.16 24.35
C ASN A 91 13.38 -1.31 23.39
N LYS A 92 13.09 -1.17 22.10
CA LYS A 92 13.46 -2.14 21.07
C LYS A 92 13.97 -1.45 19.82
N ASP A 93 14.80 -2.13 19.06
CA ASP A 93 15.25 -1.70 17.74
C ASP A 93 14.07 -1.62 16.77
N ARG A 94 14.25 -0.91 15.65
CA ARG A 94 13.26 -0.83 14.57
C ARG A 94 13.93 -1.00 13.21
N MET A 95 13.13 -1.33 12.20
CA MET A 95 13.57 -1.43 10.82
C MET A 95 13.00 -0.24 10.04
N ALA A 96 13.86 0.71 9.69
CA ALA A 96 13.49 1.83 8.83
C ALA A 96 13.60 1.44 7.36
N ILE A 97 12.59 1.74 6.56
CA ILE A 97 12.59 1.41 5.13
C ILE A 97 13.24 2.56 4.34
N LEU A 98 14.37 2.28 3.68
CA LEU A 98 15.11 3.26 2.87
C LEU A 98 14.70 3.21 1.41
N ASP A 99 14.38 2.03 0.88
CA ASP A 99 13.87 1.84 -0.48
C ASP A 99 12.74 0.81 -0.53
N GLY A 100 11.85 0.98 -1.50
CA GLY A 100 10.65 0.16 -1.68
C GLY A 100 9.44 0.61 -0.85
N GLN A 101 9.48 1.78 -0.22
CA GLN A 101 8.37 2.31 0.58
C GLN A 101 7.03 2.29 -0.16
N GLN A 102 6.99 2.76 -1.41
CA GLN A 102 5.74 2.90 -2.15
C GLN A 102 5.11 1.51 -2.41
N ARG A 103 5.95 0.52 -2.75
CA ARG A 103 5.51 -0.88 -2.92
C ARG A 103 4.99 -1.46 -1.62
N LEU A 104 5.74 -1.30 -0.53
CA LEU A 104 5.35 -1.86 0.77
C LEU A 104 4.10 -1.19 1.34
N THR A 105 3.96 0.12 1.17
CA THR A 105 2.73 0.86 1.51
C THR A 105 1.56 0.40 0.65
N SER A 106 1.77 0.13 -0.63
CA SER A 106 0.74 -0.39 -1.53
C SER A 106 0.26 -1.79 -1.12
N LEU A 107 1.17 -2.67 -0.71
CA LEU A 107 0.81 -3.97 -0.13
C LEU A 107 -0.01 -3.81 1.15
N TYR A 108 0.40 -2.88 2.02
CA TYR A 108 -0.29 -2.62 3.27
C TYR A 108 -1.71 -2.06 3.05
N ILE A 109 -1.87 -1.09 2.14
CA ILE A 109 -3.19 -0.55 1.75
C ILE A 109 -4.05 -1.65 1.13
N GLY A 110 -3.50 -2.45 0.21
CA GLY A 110 -4.24 -3.50 -0.49
C GLY A 110 -4.74 -4.62 0.43
N LEU A 111 -3.97 -4.98 1.46
CA LEU A 111 -4.32 -6.08 2.36
C LEU A 111 -5.05 -5.64 3.64
N MET A 112 -4.71 -4.49 4.21
CA MET A 112 -5.23 -4.08 5.52
C MET A 112 -5.99 -2.76 5.51
N GLY A 113 -6.06 -2.11 4.35
CA GLY A 113 -6.40 -0.70 4.24
C GLY A 113 -7.52 -0.39 3.27
N SER A 114 -7.55 0.88 2.89
CA SER A 114 -8.46 1.38 1.87
C SER A 114 -7.89 2.59 1.13
N ASP A 115 -8.42 2.84 -0.06
CA ASP A 115 -8.09 3.98 -0.91
C ASP A 115 -9.37 4.75 -1.26
N ALA A 116 -9.44 6.00 -0.82
CA ALA A 116 -10.55 6.91 -1.04
C ALA A 116 -10.07 8.12 -1.85
N ARG A 117 -10.44 8.15 -3.14
CA ARG A 117 -10.09 9.23 -4.07
C ARG A 117 -11.33 9.89 -4.64
N LYS A 118 -11.17 11.15 -5.04
CA LYS A 118 -12.26 11.96 -5.55
C LYS A 118 -12.85 11.35 -6.82
N LEU A 119 -14.15 11.13 -6.78
CA LEU A 119 -14.97 10.89 -7.96
C LEU A 119 -15.20 12.20 -8.73
N ALA A 120 -15.04 12.14 -10.05
CA ALA A 120 -15.23 13.29 -10.94
C ALA A 120 -16.64 13.91 -10.84
N LYS A 121 -17.66 13.08 -10.59
CA LYS A 121 -19.08 13.46 -10.59
C LYS A 121 -19.53 14.26 -9.36
N TYR A 122 -18.76 14.22 -8.27
CA TYR A 122 -19.16 14.81 -7.01
C TYR A 122 -18.29 16.03 -6.65
N ASN A 123 -18.88 16.97 -5.91
CA ASN A 123 -18.18 18.14 -5.41
C ASN A 123 -17.16 17.73 -4.33
N TRP A 124 -15.99 18.38 -4.30
CA TRP A 124 -14.89 18.16 -3.33
C TRP A 124 -15.34 18.19 -1.87
N LYS A 125 -16.34 19.00 -1.53
CA LYS A 125 -16.85 19.08 -0.15
C LYS A 125 -17.81 17.96 0.23
N SER A 126 -18.30 17.19 -0.74
CA SER A 126 -19.23 16.09 -0.46
C SER A 126 -18.46 14.87 0.01
N ASP A 127 -18.89 14.26 1.11
CA ASP A 127 -18.29 13.01 1.60
C ASP A 127 -18.54 11.85 0.62
N HIS A 128 -19.65 11.89 -0.12
CA HIS A 128 -19.92 10.94 -1.22
C HIS A 128 -18.92 11.04 -2.38
N ALA A 129 -18.10 12.10 -2.43
CA ALA A 129 -17.06 12.23 -3.45
C ALA A 129 -15.87 11.28 -3.21
N PHE A 130 -15.70 10.76 -2.00
CA PHE A 130 -14.57 9.92 -1.62
C PHE A 130 -15.06 8.58 -1.07
N PRO A 131 -15.65 7.72 -1.92
CA PRO A 131 -16.05 6.39 -1.47
C PRO A 131 -14.81 5.63 -1.02
N GLU A 132 -14.90 4.99 0.14
CA GLU A 132 -13.88 4.07 0.59
C GLU A 132 -13.87 2.83 -0.29
N LYS A 133 -12.71 2.52 -0.88
CA LYS A 133 -12.52 1.34 -1.72
C LYS A 133 -11.46 0.43 -1.15
N LYS A 134 -11.68 -0.87 -1.28
CA LYS A 134 -10.75 -1.93 -0.85
C LYS A 134 -10.34 -2.75 -2.07
N LEU A 135 -9.21 -3.43 -1.96
CA LEU A 135 -8.71 -4.26 -3.05
C LEU A 135 -9.48 -5.59 -3.09
N TYR A 136 -10.07 -5.88 -4.24
CA TYR A 136 -10.72 -7.16 -4.53
C TYR A 136 -10.06 -7.86 -5.70
N LEU A 137 -10.11 -9.19 -5.68
CA LEU A 137 -9.67 -10.10 -6.72
C LEU A 137 -10.88 -10.84 -7.29
N ASN A 138 -11.04 -10.84 -8.61
CA ASN A 138 -12.04 -11.69 -9.26
C ASN A 138 -11.59 -13.16 -9.25
N LEU A 139 -12.45 -14.05 -8.75
CA LEU A 139 -12.19 -15.48 -8.72
C LEU A 139 -12.77 -16.25 -9.91
N LEU A 140 -13.56 -15.65 -10.79
CA LEU A 140 -14.25 -16.42 -11.85
C LEU A 140 -13.60 -16.33 -13.22
N ASN A 141 -13.00 -15.20 -13.54
CA ASN A 141 -12.45 -14.94 -14.86
C ASN A 141 -11.14 -14.16 -14.76
N LYS A 142 -10.30 -14.31 -15.79
CA LYS A 142 -9.11 -13.50 -15.99
C LYS A 142 -9.48 -12.03 -16.21
N ALA A 143 -8.50 -11.15 -16.06
CA ALA A 143 -8.67 -9.75 -16.42
C ALA A 143 -9.01 -9.60 -17.91
N ASN A 144 -9.89 -8.64 -18.23
CA ASN A 144 -10.20 -8.28 -19.62
C ASN A 144 -9.09 -7.49 -20.31
N ASP A 145 -8.05 -7.10 -19.55
CA ASP A 145 -6.90 -6.36 -20.03
C ASP A 145 -5.79 -7.35 -20.40
N SER A 146 -5.32 -7.31 -21.65
CA SER A 146 -4.29 -8.23 -22.15
C SER A 146 -2.96 -8.16 -21.40
N GLU A 147 -2.69 -7.06 -20.69
CA GLU A 147 -1.47 -6.91 -19.89
C GLU A 147 -1.59 -7.57 -18.51
N LYS A 148 -2.81 -7.82 -18.02
CA LYS A 148 -3.11 -8.40 -16.70
C LYS A 148 -3.61 -9.83 -16.83
N GLU A 149 -3.26 -10.68 -15.88
CA GLU A 149 -3.84 -12.03 -15.81
C GLU A 149 -4.91 -12.13 -14.73
N PHE A 150 -4.65 -11.53 -13.57
CA PHE A 150 -5.53 -11.51 -12.43
C PHE A 150 -6.27 -10.17 -12.36
N ASP A 151 -7.60 -10.21 -12.25
CA ASP A 151 -8.41 -8.99 -12.19
C ASP A 151 -8.47 -8.47 -10.75
N PHE A 152 -7.48 -7.66 -10.38
CA PHE A 152 -7.50 -6.86 -9.16
C PHE A 152 -8.17 -5.52 -9.41
N LYS A 153 -9.09 -5.12 -8.53
CA LYS A 153 -9.75 -3.81 -8.57
C LYS A 153 -9.99 -3.22 -7.20
N PHE A 154 -9.82 -1.90 -7.08
CA PHE A 154 -10.36 -1.16 -5.94
C PHE A 154 -11.86 -0.90 -6.10
N LEU A 155 -12.67 -1.50 -5.24
CA LEU A 155 -14.14 -1.42 -5.27
C LEU A 155 -14.67 -0.98 -3.91
N SER A 156 -15.78 -0.23 -3.90
CA SER A 156 -16.56 0.02 -2.68
C SER A 156 -17.52 -1.14 -2.42
N ASP A 157 -18.02 -1.27 -1.19
CA ASP A 157 -19.01 -2.30 -0.86
C ASP A 157 -20.28 -2.19 -1.74
N ALA A 158 -20.67 -0.97 -2.10
CA ALA A 158 -21.77 -0.72 -3.03
C ALA A 158 -21.48 -1.19 -4.46
N ASP A 159 -20.24 -0.98 -4.94
CA ASP A 159 -19.81 -1.46 -6.27
C ASP A 159 -19.85 -2.99 -6.33
N VAL A 160 -19.35 -3.67 -5.29
CA VAL A 160 -19.35 -5.14 -5.20
C VAL A 160 -20.78 -5.68 -5.22
N GLN A 161 -21.69 -5.11 -4.43
CA GLN A 161 -23.10 -5.51 -4.42
C GLN A 161 -23.76 -5.29 -5.78
N ALA A 162 -23.55 -4.13 -6.40
CA ALA A 162 -24.12 -3.82 -7.71
C ALA A 162 -23.62 -4.75 -8.82
N LEU A 163 -22.33 -5.10 -8.81
CA LEU A 163 -21.74 -6.04 -9.76
C LEU A 163 -22.23 -7.46 -9.53
N HIS A 164 -22.33 -7.90 -8.28
CA HIS A 164 -22.87 -9.22 -7.94
C HIS A 164 -24.32 -9.37 -8.42
N SER A 165 -25.17 -8.35 -8.26
CA SER A 165 -26.57 -8.40 -8.73
C SER A 165 -26.72 -8.39 -10.26
N LYS A 166 -25.81 -7.75 -11.00
CA LYS A 166 -25.92 -7.61 -12.46
C LYS A 166 -25.16 -8.69 -13.24
N HIS A 167 -24.09 -9.22 -12.66
CA HIS A 167 -23.10 -10.06 -13.33
C HIS A 167 -22.58 -11.18 -12.40
N SER A 168 -23.48 -11.82 -11.64
CA SER A 168 -23.18 -12.91 -10.69
C SER A 168 -22.39 -14.08 -11.30
N ASP A 169 -22.59 -14.30 -12.60
CA ASP A 169 -22.00 -15.43 -13.33
C ASP A 169 -20.61 -15.08 -13.90
N GLN A 170 -20.26 -13.80 -13.91
CA GLN A 170 -18.98 -13.29 -14.45
C GLN A 170 -18.00 -12.86 -13.37
N PHE A 171 -18.49 -12.39 -12.22
CA PHE A 171 -17.62 -11.85 -11.17
C PHE A 171 -17.94 -12.45 -9.80
N HIS A 172 -16.88 -12.89 -9.12
CA HIS A 172 -16.90 -13.15 -7.70
C HIS A 172 -15.74 -12.42 -7.06
N TRP A 173 -16.02 -11.28 -6.43
CA TRP A 173 -15.02 -10.41 -5.85
C TRP A 173 -14.65 -10.88 -4.44
N PHE A 174 -13.45 -11.46 -4.32
CA PHE A 174 -12.85 -11.78 -3.03
C PHE A 174 -12.03 -10.59 -2.52
N LYS A 175 -12.28 -10.15 -1.29
CA LYS A 175 -11.50 -9.07 -0.68
C LYS A 175 -10.10 -9.58 -0.35
N ALA A 176 -9.08 -9.00 -0.99
CA ALA A 176 -7.71 -9.51 -0.94
C ALA A 176 -7.18 -9.64 0.49
N GLY A 177 -7.50 -8.68 1.35
CA GLY A 177 -7.10 -8.67 2.76
C GLY A 177 -7.60 -9.83 3.61
N ASP A 178 -8.72 -10.46 3.24
CA ASP A 178 -9.29 -11.56 4.01
C ASP A 178 -8.39 -12.81 3.95
N ILE A 179 -7.47 -12.87 2.98
CA ILE A 179 -6.48 -13.96 2.86
C ILE A 179 -5.52 -14.06 4.04
N LEU A 180 -5.33 -12.99 4.81
CA LEU A 180 -4.47 -12.99 5.99
C LEU A 180 -5.10 -13.76 7.17
N GLN A 181 -6.43 -13.92 7.15
CA GLN A 181 -7.17 -14.69 8.15
C GLN A 181 -7.08 -16.19 7.91
N PHE A 182 -6.73 -16.60 6.69
CA PHE A 182 -6.63 -18.00 6.32
C PHE A 182 -5.35 -18.57 6.94
N LYS A 183 -5.48 -19.74 7.55
CA LYS A 183 -4.38 -20.46 8.23
C LYS A 183 -4.01 -21.74 7.49
N SER A 184 -4.92 -22.28 6.69
CA SER A 184 -4.73 -23.55 6.00
C SER A 184 -5.49 -23.62 4.68
N VAL A 185 -5.15 -24.61 3.86
CA VAL A 185 -5.87 -24.93 2.63
C VAL A 185 -7.35 -25.26 2.91
N MET A 186 -7.70 -25.74 4.11
CA MET A 186 -9.10 -25.98 4.46
C MET A 186 -9.93 -24.69 4.50
N ASP A 187 -9.33 -23.55 4.87
CA ASP A 187 -10.04 -22.27 4.86
C ASP A 187 -10.40 -21.85 3.43
N ILE A 188 -9.51 -22.15 2.47
CA ILE A 188 -9.75 -21.95 1.03
C ILE A 188 -10.92 -22.83 0.59
N VAL A 189 -10.87 -24.13 0.87
CA VAL A 189 -11.94 -25.08 0.49
C VAL A 189 -13.28 -24.67 1.10
N ASN A 190 -13.28 -24.28 2.37
CA ASN A 190 -14.48 -23.80 3.07
C ASN A 190 -15.04 -22.54 2.42
N TYR A 191 -14.19 -21.56 2.11
CA TYR A 191 -14.60 -20.34 1.41
C TYR A 191 -15.24 -20.66 0.05
N LEU A 192 -14.58 -21.49 -0.76
CA LEU A 192 -15.10 -21.88 -2.08
C LEU A 192 -16.46 -22.59 -1.98
N SER A 193 -16.63 -23.46 -0.99
CA SER A 193 -17.88 -24.19 -0.75
C SER A 193 -19.02 -23.26 -0.27
N ILE A 194 -18.76 -22.43 0.75
CA ILE A 194 -19.76 -21.48 1.31
C ILE A 194 -20.26 -20.52 0.23
N HIS A 195 -19.37 -20.07 -0.64
CA HIS A 195 -19.70 -19.15 -1.73
C HIS A 195 -20.17 -19.85 -3.02
N LYS A 196 -20.46 -21.16 -2.97
CA LYS A 196 -20.94 -21.96 -4.10
C LYS A 196 -20.04 -21.88 -5.35
N LEU A 197 -18.73 -21.68 -5.14
CA LEU A 197 -17.74 -21.60 -6.21
C LEU A 197 -17.36 -22.98 -6.76
N THR A 198 -17.72 -24.04 -6.05
CA THR A 198 -17.55 -25.45 -6.44
C THR A 198 -18.85 -26.16 -6.81
N ASP A 199 -19.97 -25.43 -6.87
CA ASP A 199 -21.27 -26.00 -7.24
C ASP A 199 -21.37 -26.11 -8.77
N SER A 200 -21.30 -27.34 -9.28
CA SER A 200 -21.39 -27.65 -10.71
C SER A 200 -22.72 -27.28 -11.34
N SER A 201 -23.76 -27.02 -10.54
CA SER A 201 -25.07 -26.55 -11.03
C SER A 201 -25.07 -25.07 -11.39
N ILE A 202 -24.13 -24.30 -10.83
CA ILE A 202 -24.06 -22.84 -10.93
C ILE A 202 -22.83 -22.41 -11.74
N ARG A 203 -21.72 -23.15 -11.64
CA ARG A 203 -20.43 -22.77 -12.19
C ARG A 203 -19.89 -23.81 -13.13
N THR A 204 -19.20 -23.36 -14.18
CA THR A 204 -18.50 -24.26 -15.09
C THR A 204 -17.29 -24.89 -14.40
N GLU A 205 -16.83 -26.02 -14.91
CA GLU A 205 -15.62 -26.68 -14.40
C GLU A 205 -14.40 -25.75 -14.50
N GLU A 206 -14.30 -24.99 -15.60
CA GLU A 206 -13.23 -24.02 -15.81
C GLU A 206 -13.25 -22.90 -14.77
N GLN A 207 -14.42 -22.32 -14.46
CA GLN A 207 -14.57 -21.29 -13.43
C GLN A 207 -14.22 -21.83 -12.05
N THR A 208 -14.67 -23.04 -11.72
CA THR A 208 -14.38 -23.70 -10.45
C THR A 208 -12.88 -23.92 -10.27
N ARG A 209 -12.22 -24.41 -11.32
CA ARG A 209 -10.77 -24.64 -11.34
C ARG A 209 -10.01 -23.33 -11.24
N PHE A 210 -10.43 -22.30 -12.00
CA PHE A 210 -9.83 -20.98 -11.95
C PHE A 210 -9.94 -20.34 -10.57
N ALA A 211 -11.11 -20.40 -9.93
CA ALA A 211 -11.33 -19.89 -8.58
C ALA A 211 -10.42 -20.58 -7.56
N SER A 212 -10.35 -21.91 -7.62
CA SER A 212 -9.54 -22.72 -6.71
C SER A 212 -8.05 -22.42 -6.86
N ASN A 213 -7.55 -22.37 -8.10
CA ASN A 213 -6.15 -22.09 -8.40
C ASN A 213 -5.78 -20.65 -8.02
N THR A 214 -6.64 -19.69 -8.34
CA THR A 214 -6.41 -18.26 -8.07
C THR A 214 -6.35 -17.99 -6.57
N LEU A 215 -7.29 -18.53 -5.79
CA LEU A 215 -7.30 -18.33 -4.34
C LEU A 215 -6.14 -19.06 -3.66
N SER A 216 -5.80 -20.27 -4.12
CA SER A 216 -4.62 -21.01 -3.65
C SER A 216 -3.33 -20.27 -3.96
N LYS A 217 -3.21 -19.69 -5.16
CA LYS A 217 -2.05 -18.89 -5.54
C LYS A 217 -1.91 -17.64 -4.68
N LEU A 218 -3.01 -16.92 -4.43
CA LEU A 218 -3.00 -15.76 -3.54
C LEU A 218 -2.59 -16.15 -2.12
N PHE A 219 -3.11 -17.25 -1.59
CA PHE A 219 -2.71 -17.77 -0.30
C PHE A 219 -1.21 -18.06 -0.24
N GLN A 220 -0.69 -18.81 -1.21
CA GLN A 220 0.72 -19.19 -1.29
C GLN A 220 1.62 -17.95 -1.33
N VAL A 221 1.34 -17.01 -2.23
CA VAL A 221 2.23 -15.85 -2.44
C VAL A 221 2.25 -14.91 -1.23
N ILE A 222 1.11 -14.74 -0.56
CA ILE A 222 1.00 -13.84 0.60
C ILE A 222 1.50 -14.50 1.89
N ASN A 223 1.14 -15.76 2.15
CA ASN A 223 1.33 -16.43 3.45
C ASN A 223 2.48 -17.46 3.50
N GLU A 224 2.95 -17.96 2.36
CA GLU A 224 3.92 -19.08 2.34
C GLU A 224 5.22 -18.74 1.62
N GLN A 225 5.17 -17.95 0.54
CA GLN A 225 6.30 -17.64 -0.31
C GLN A 225 7.12 -16.46 0.22
N ASP A 226 8.44 -16.65 0.27
CA ASP A 226 9.40 -15.61 0.66
C ASP A 226 9.62 -14.63 -0.52
N SER A 227 8.64 -13.75 -0.76
CA SER A 227 8.59 -12.88 -1.95
C SER A 227 9.36 -11.56 -1.80
N ILE A 228 9.65 -11.12 -0.57
CA ILE A 228 10.28 -9.82 -0.30
C ILE A 228 11.78 -10.04 -0.07
N ASN A 229 12.55 -9.76 -1.13
CA ASN A 229 14.01 -9.72 -1.09
C ASN A 229 14.50 -8.37 -0.55
N PHE A 230 15.41 -8.35 0.41
CA PHE A 230 15.93 -7.08 0.93
C PHE A 230 17.41 -7.12 1.34
N TYR A 231 18.06 -5.96 1.26
CA TYR A 231 19.35 -5.70 1.86
C TYR A 231 19.17 -5.07 3.23
N LEU A 232 20.03 -5.46 4.18
CA LEU A 232 20.05 -4.86 5.51
C LEU A 232 21.30 -4.02 5.73
N GLU A 233 21.09 -2.74 6.01
CA GLU A 233 22.10 -1.83 6.54
C GLU A 233 22.03 -1.81 8.08
N LYS A 234 23.17 -2.04 8.73
CA LYS A 234 23.32 -2.11 10.19
C LYS A 234 24.20 -0.98 10.73
N SER A 235 24.72 -0.12 9.86
CA SER A 235 25.58 1.00 10.23
C SER A 235 24.82 2.01 11.07
N GLU A 236 25.51 2.47 12.11
CA GLU A 236 25.08 3.58 12.97
C GLU A 236 25.51 4.94 12.42
N ASP A 237 26.37 4.94 11.38
CA ASP A 237 26.79 6.15 10.69
C ASP A 237 25.60 6.69 9.88
N LEU A 238 25.03 7.75 10.44
CA LEU A 238 23.85 8.40 9.92
C LEU A 238 24.13 9.05 8.56
N ASP A 239 25.29 9.68 8.41
CA ASP A 239 25.65 10.36 7.16
C ASP A 239 25.76 9.34 6.04
N LYS A 240 26.37 8.18 6.32
CA LYS A 240 26.43 7.07 5.38
C LYS A 240 25.03 6.59 4.96
N VAL A 241 24.13 6.35 5.92
CA VAL A 241 22.75 5.89 5.64
C VAL A 241 21.99 6.90 4.77
N LEU A 242 22.13 8.19 5.07
CA LEU A 242 21.51 9.26 4.29
C LEU A 242 22.09 9.35 2.87
N HIS A 243 23.40 9.19 2.72
CA HIS A 243 24.04 9.15 1.41
C HIS A 243 23.57 7.95 0.57
N ILE A 244 23.42 6.77 1.18
CA ILE A 244 22.82 5.60 0.55
C ILE A 244 21.40 5.91 0.07
N PHE A 245 20.58 6.50 0.95
CA PHE A 245 19.20 6.85 0.62
C PHE A 245 19.12 7.80 -0.58
N ILE A 246 19.90 8.89 -0.56
CA ILE A 246 19.94 9.86 -1.67
C ILE A 246 20.37 9.15 -2.95
N ARG A 247 21.43 8.35 -2.91
CA ARG A 247 22.00 7.70 -4.10
C ARG A 247 21.04 6.72 -4.76
N ILE A 248 20.26 5.97 -3.97
CA ILE A 248 19.29 5.00 -4.50
C ILE A 248 18.06 5.71 -5.06
N ASN A 249 17.54 6.71 -4.35
CA ASN A 249 16.33 7.43 -4.77
C ASN A 249 16.58 8.47 -5.87
N SER A 250 17.83 8.91 -6.08
CA SER A 250 18.21 9.86 -7.14
C SER A 250 18.38 9.23 -8.52
N GLY A 251 18.25 7.89 -8.65
CA GLY A 251 18.26 7.21 -9.96
C GLY A 251 17.06 7.56 -10.86
N GLY A 252 16.00 8.15 -10.31
CA GLY A 252 14.85 8.66 -11.06
C GLY A 252 14.74 10.19 -11.00
N THR A 253 14.28 10.72 -9.87
CA THR A 253 14.17 12.17 -9.60
C THR A 253 15.19 12.55 -8.52
N LYS A 254 16.09 13.49 -8.82
CA LYS A 254 17.14 13.90 -7.88
C LYS A 254 16.54 14.60 -6.66
N LEU A 255 16.50 13.92 -5.51
CA LEU A 255 16.40 14.59 -4.21
C LEU A 255 17.70 15.38 -3.98
N SER A 256 17.58 16.67 -3.67
CA SER A 256 18.76 17.50 -3.39
C SER A 256 19.25 17.29 -1.96
N TYR A 257 20.55 17.47 -1.72
CA TYR A 257 21.12 17.49 -0.36
C TYR A 257 20.47 18.59 0.52
N SER A 258 19.95 19.64 -0.11
CA SER A 258 19.19 20.71 0.53
C SER A 258 17.85 20.22 1.09
N ASP A 259 17.14 19.33 0.37
CA ASP A 259 15.90 18.72 0.84
C ASP A 259 16.13 17.80 2.05
N LEU A 260 17.28 17.10 2.06
CA LEU A 260 17.75 16.32 3.20
C LEU A 260 18.02 17.22 4.42
N LEU A 261 18.82 18.27 4.25
CA LEU A 261 19.14 19.21 5.33
C LEU A 261 17.87 19.86 5.87
N LEU A 262 16.92 20.18 5.00
CA LEU A 262 15.61 20.68 5.41
C LEU A 262 14.86 19.61 6.20
N SER A 263 14.85 18.34 5.78
CA SER A 263 14.24 17.24 6.55
C SER A 263 14.88 17.05 7.93
N ILE A 264 16.20 17.17 8.05
CA ILE A 264 16.92 17.09 9.33
C ILE A 264 16.60 18.31 10.19
N ALA A 265 16.66 19.52 9.63
CA ALA A 265 16.35 20.76 10.33
C ALA A 265 14.89 20.80 10.81
N THR A 266 13.95 20.31 9.99
CA THR A 266 12.54 20.17 10.37
C THR A 266 12.32 19.06 11.40
N ALA A 267 13.13 17.99 11.40
CA ALA A 267 13.11 16.96 12.43
C ALA A 267 13.64 17.49 13.79
N GLN A 268 14.67 18.33 13.79
CA GLN A 268 15.23 18.96 14.98
C GLN A 268 14.45 20.19 15.48
N TRP A 269 13.42 20.62 14.74
CA TRP A 269 12.64 21.81 15.06
C TRP A 269 11.70 21.56 16.26
N LYS A 270 12.07 22.08 17.43
CA LYS A 270 11.41 21.79 18.72
C LYS A 270 10.08 22.50 18.99
N LYS A 271 9.75 23.61 18.30
CA LYS A 271 8.62 24.49 18.67
C LYS A 271 7.32 24.31 17.87
N LYS A 272 7.40 23.95 16.59
CA LYS A 272 6.25 23.60 15.71
C LYS A 272 6.75 22.69 14.60
N GLU A 273 6.02 21.65 14.28
CA GLU A 273 6.42 20.70 13.25
C GLU A 273 6.40 21.36 11.87
N ALA A 274 7.57 21.61 11.31
CA ALA A 274 7.68 22.27 10.01
C ALA A 274 7.03 21.46 8.88
N ARG A 275 7.04 20.12 8.95
CA ARG A 275 6.28 19.27 8.01
C ARG A 275 4.78 19.51 8.11
N THR A 276 4.23 19.61 9.32
CA THR A 276 2.81 19.92 9.55
C THR A 276 2.44 21.32 9.06
N ILE A 277 3.34 22.30 9.20
CA ILE A 277 3.15 23.65 8.64
C ILE A 277 3.17 23.61 7.11
N ILE A 278 4.11 22.89 6.51
CA ILE A 278 4.22 22.74 5.06
C ILE A 278 2.99 22.02 4.51
N HIS A 279 2.57 20.91 5.11
CA HIS A 279 1.36 20.17 4.74
C HIS A 279 0.13 21.06 4.84
N ALA A 280 -0.06 21.77 5.96
CA ALA A 280 -1.16 22.73 6.10
C ALA A 280 -1.14 23.85 5.04
N PHE A 281 0.05 24.31 4.63
CA PHE A 281 0.18 25.31 3.58
C PHE A 281 -0.11 24.75 2.18
N VAL A 282 0.42 23.57 1.87
CA VAL A 282 0.20 22.87 0.59
C VAL A 282 -1.25 22.47 0.45
N ASP A 283 -1.86 21.90 1.49
CA ASP A 283 -3.29 21.56 1.50
C ASP A 283 -4.15 22.81 1.32
N LYS A 284 -3.79 23.93 1.95
CA LYS A 284 -4.47 25.22 1.73
C LYS A 284 -4.35 25.70 0.28
N ILE A 285 -3.20 25.53 -0.37
CA ILE A 285 -3.04 25.86 -1.80
C ILE A 285 -3.89 24.92 -2.66
N ILE A 286 -3.85 23.62 -2.40
CA ILE A 286 -4.64 22.62 -3.15
C ILE A 286 -6.13 22.91 -3.00
N ASP A 287 -6.61 23.24 -1.79
CA ASP A 287 -7.99 23.65 -1.53
C ASP A 287 -8.36 24.91 -2.32
N VAL A 288 -7.51 25.93 -2.34
CA VAL A 288 -7.75 27.16 -3.12
C VAL A 288 -7.78 26.87 -4.63
N CYS A 289 -6.83 26.07 -5.13
CA CYS A 289 -6.76 25.69 -6.55
C CYS A 289 -7.94 24.80 -6.98
N THR A 290 -8.40 23.89 -6.13
CA THR A 290 -9.58 23.04 -6.41
C THR A 290 -10.88 23.83 -6.31
N MET A 291 -10.99 24.81 -5.41
CA MET A 291 -12.11 25.77 -5.40
C MET A 291 -12.14 26.64 -6.67
N GLY A 292 -10.97 27.07 -7.18
CA GLY A 292 -10.87 27.84 -8.42
C GLY A 292 -11.36 27.08 -9.65
N ARG A 293 -11.04 25.79 -9.80
CA ARG A 293 -11.54 24.96 -10.92
C ARG A 293 -13.06 24.80 -10.93
N ASN A 294 -13.70 24.80 -9.76
CA ASN A 294 -15.17 24.72 -9.67
C ASN A 294 -15.87 26.05 -9.99
N GLN A 295 -15.18 27.20 -9.94
CA GLN A 295 -15.76 28.49 -10.36
C GLN A 295 -15.69 28.69 -11.88
N VAL A 296 -14.68 28.15 -12.57
CA VAL A 296 -14.56 28.26 -14.04
C VAL A 296 -15.70 27.51 -14.75
N HIS A 297 -16.20 26.41 -14.18
CA HIS A 297 -17.38 25.69 -14.71
C HIS A 297 -18.74 26.35 -14.42
N LYS A 298 -18.78 27.50 -13.73
CA LYS A 298 -20.01 28.30 -13.59
C LYS A 298 -20.07 29.49 -14.57
N PHE A 299 -19.05 29.68 -15.40
CA PHE A 299 -18.97 30.75 -16.40
C PHE A 299 -18.76 30.25 -17.84
N LEU A 300 -18.95 28.95 -18.07
CA LEU A 300 -19.13 28.33 -19.39
C LEU A 300 -20.41 27.49 -19.35
#